data_AF-H0C045-F1
#
_entry.id   AF-H0C045-F1
#
_cell.length_a   1.000
_cell.length_b   1.000
_cell.length_c   1.000
_cell.angle_alpha   90.00
_cell.angle_beta   90.00
_cell.angle_gamma   90.00
#
_symmetry.space_group_name_H-M   'P 1'
#
loop_
_entity.id
_entity.type
_entity.pdbx_description
1 polymer ?
#
loop_
_entity_poly.entity_id
_entity_poly.type
_entity_poly.pdbx_seq_one_letter_code
_entity_poly.pdbx_strand_id
1 'polypeptide(L)'
;MQLASRFASHSPSLRSDYPLSDDQIHRVAPSIFADAPHESRSQRYAYIPTATVLTELRKEGFQPFMVTQTRVRDEGRREHTKHMIRLRHASQINGAEAIRAAFK
;
A
#
# COMPACT_ATOMS: atom_id res chain seq x y z
N MET A 1 8.17 16.80 -3.58
CA MET A 1 8.30 15.69 -2.61
C MET A 1 8.90 14.48 -3.32
N GLN A 2 10.11 14.07 -2.96
CA GLN A 2 10.80 12.93 -3.58
C GLN A 2 10.37 11.63 -2.89
N LEU A 3 10.02 10.60 -3.67
CA LEU A 3 9.72 9.27 -3.13
C LEU A 3 11.01 8.48 -2.92
N ALA A 4 11.02 7.58 -1.94
CA ALA A 4 12.16 6.69 -1.66
C ALA A 4 12.49 5.77 -2.85
N SER A 5 11.54 5.56 -3.76
CA SER A 5 11.74 4.80 -5.00
C SER A 5 11.08 5.55 -6.14
N ARG A 6 11.72 5.50 -7.32
CA ARG A 6 11.17 6.10 -8.53
C ARG A 6 10.02 5.24 -9.06
N PHE A 7 8.91 5.88 -9.41
CA PHE A 7 7.81 5.30 -10.19
C PHE A 7 7.76 6.03 -11.53
N ALA A 8 7.33 5.33 -12.59
CA ALA A 8 7.22 5.94 -13.91
C ALA A 8 6.15 7.03 -13.90
N SER A 9 6.23 7.97 -14.85
CA SER A 9 5.19 8.98 -15.05
C SER A 9 3.82 8.31 -15.25
N HIS A 10 2.77 8.90 -14.69
CA HIS A 10 1.40 8.36 -14.69
C HIS A 10 1.22 6.99 -14.04
N SER A 11 2.14 6.56 -13.16
CA SER A 11 1.90 5.37 -12.34
C SER A 11 0.65 5.57 -11.46
N PRO A 12 -0.24 4.56 -11.34
CA PRO A 12 -1.38 4.61 -10.43
C PRO A 12 -0.93 5.06 -9.06
N SER A 13 -1.54 6.13 -8.56
CA SER A 13 -1.25 6.66 -7.24
C SER A 13 -2.48 7.33 -6.67
N LEU A 14 -2.61 7.23 -5.35
CA LEU A 14 -3.63 7.92 -4.58
C LEU A 14 -2.96 8.50 -3.35
N ARG A 15 -3.28 9.75 -3.06
CA ARG A 15 -2.93 10.47 -1.83
C ARG A 15 -4.20 11.02 -1.24
N SER A 16 -4.31 10.98 0.07
CA SER A 16 -5.41 11.60 0.80
C SER A 16 -4.88 12.26 2.07
N ASP A 17 -5.63 13.25 2.57
CA ASP A 17 -5.45 13.84 3.90
C ASP A 17 -6.12 12.98 4.98
N TYR A 18 -6.84 11.92 4.61
CA TYR A 18 -7.44 10.94 5.53
C TYR A 18 -6.87 9.54 5.29
N PRO A 19 -6.90 8.65 6.31
CA PRO A 19 -6.51 7.25 6.13
C PRO A 19 -7.25 6.58 4.97
N LEU A 20 -6.50 5.92 4.09
CA LEU A 20 -7.04 5.16 2.97
C LEU A 20 -7.69 3.86 3.48
N SER A 21 -8.84 3.51 2.91
CA SER A 21 -9.46 2.19 3.09
C SER A 21 -8.77 1.13 2.24
N ASP A 22 -8.97 -0.14 2.59
CA ASP A 22 -8.38 -1.24 1.82
C ASP A 22 -8.93 -1.29 0.40
N ASP A 23 -10.22 -0.99 0.19
CA ASP A 23 -10.80 -0.86 -1.17
C ASP A 23 -10.13 0.23 -2.00
N GLN A 24 -9.80 1.37 -1.38
CA GLN A 24 -9.09 2.46 -2.06
C GLN A 24 -7.67 2.04 -2.42
N ILE A 25 -6.99 1.34 -1.51
CA ILE A 25 -5.64 0.81 -1.74
C ILE A 25 -5.68 -0.24 -2.86
N HIS A 26 -6.61 -1.19 -2.80
CA HIS A 26 -6.74 -2.29 -3.74
C HIS A 26 -7.00 -1.82 -5.18
N ARG A 27 -7.83 -0.79 -5.36
CA ARG A 27 -8.07 -0.19 -6.70
C ARG A 27 -6.80 0.35 -7.34
N VAL A 28 -5.88 0.88 -6.55
CA VAL A 28 -4.66 1.56 -7.04
C VAL A 28 -3.46 0.63 -7.10
N ALA A 29 -3.33 -0.24 -6.10
CA ALA A 29 -2.19 -1.13 -5.91
C ALA A 29 -2.66 -2.53 -5.49
N PRO A 30 -3.28 -3.30 -6.41
CA PRO A 30 -3.77 -4.64 -6.12
C PRO A 30 -2.65 -5.60 -5.66
N SER A 31 -1.38 -5.33 -6.01
CA SER A 31 -0.26 -6.21 -5.58
C SER A 31 0.01 -6.23 -4.08
N ILE A 32 -0.59 -5.32 -3.31
CA ILE A 32 -0.56 -5.36 -1.84
C ILE A 32 -1.38 -6.54 -1.30
N PHE A 33 -2.41 -6.95 -2.05
CA PHE A 33 -3.40 -7.96 -1.65
C PHE A 33 -3.22 -9.30 -2.37
N ALA A 34 -2.05 -9.53 -2.98
CA ALA A 34 -1.75 -10.85 -3.50
C ALA A 34 -1.70 -11.88 -2.34
N ASP A 35 -2.30 -13.05 -2.54
CA ASP A 35 -2.32 -14.10 -1.52
C ASP A 35 -1.08 -15.03 -1.61
N ALA A 36 -0.38 -15.00 -2.74
CA ALA A 36 0.76 -15.85 -3.04
C ALA A 36 1.86 -15.10 -3.79
N PRO A 37 3.12 -15.58 -3.76
CA PRO A 37 4.14 -15.07 -4.65
C PRO A 37 3.83 -15.42 -6.10
N HIS A 38 4.34 -14.62 -7.05
CA HIS A 38 4.30 -14.98 -8.47
C HIS A 38 5.01 -16.33 -8.71
N GLU A 39 4.49 -17.17 -9.60
CA GLU A 39 5.04 -18.50 -9.94
C GLU A 39 6.53 -18.49 -10.33
N SER A 40 7.01 -17.38 -10.86
CA SER A 40 8.42 -17.16 -11.21
C SER A 40 9.33 -16.90 -9.99
N ARG A 41 8.85 -17.07 -8.76
CA ARG A 41 9.67 -17.02 -7.54
C ARG A 41 10.15 -18.42 -7.20
N SER A 42 11.41 -18.53 -6.77
CA SER A 42 11.97 -19.81 -6.37
C SER A 42 11.35 -20.31 -5.07
N GLN A 43 11.46 -21.61 -4.81
CA GLN A 43 10.99 -22.23 -3.56
C GLN A 43 11.64 -21.65 -2.29
N ARG A 44 12.78 -20.96 -2.43
CA ARG A 44 13.47 -20.30 -1.31
C ARG A 44 12.87 -18.94 -0.95
N TYR A 45 11.97 -18.40 -1.77
CA TYR A 45 11.34 -17.12 -1.52
C TYR A 45 10.25 -17.26 -0.46
N ALA A 46 10.52 -16.74 0.74
CA ALA A 46 9.53 -16.66 1.81
C ALA A 46 8.58 -15.49 1.54
N TYR A 47 7.36 -15.81 1.11
CA TYR A 47 6.33 -14.80 0.90
C TYR A 47 5.68 -14.41 2.22
N ILE A 48 5.60 -13.10 2.47
CA ILE A 48 4.84 -12.51 3.55
C ILE A 48 3.83 -11.57 2.90
N PRO A 49 2.51 -11.81 3.00
CA PRO A 49 1.51 -10.95 2.41
C PRO A 49 1.58 -9.52 2.96
N THR A 50 1.69 -8.52 2.07
CA THR A 50 1.77 -7.11 2.50
C THR A 50 0.48 -6.67 3.20
N ALA A 51 -0.69 -7.18 2.79
CA ALA A 51 -1.97 -6.89 3.44
C ALA A 51 -1.96 -7.30 4.93
N THR A 52 -1.36 -8.43 5.28
CA THR A 52 -1.20 -8.88 6.67
C THR A 52 -0.32 -7.91 7.45
N VAL A 53 0.83 -7.53 6.88
CA VAL A 53 1.74 -6.57 7.50
C VAL A 53 1.06 -5.21 7.70
N LEU A 54 0.30 -4.74 6.70
CA LEU A 54 -0.45 -3.49 6.78
C LEU A 54 -1.52 -3.54 7.88
N THR A 55 -2.20 -4.68 8.05
CA THR A 55 -3.20 -4.87 9.10
C THR A 55 -2.57 -4.75 10.49
N GLU A 56 -1.42 -5.39 10.72
CA GLU A 56 -0.71 -5.27 12.00
C GLU A 56 -0.18 -3.85 12.24
N LEU A 57 0.36 -3.19 11.21
CA LEU A 57 0.80 -1.80 11.32
C LEU A 57 -0.34 -0.83 11.69
N ARG A 58 -1.55 -1.07 11.18
CA ARG A 58 -2.74 -0.29 11.57
C ARG A 58 -3.09 -0.44 13.04
N LYS A 59 -2.95 -1.65 13.60
CA LYS A 59 -3.16 -1.90 15.05
C LYS A 59 -2.16 -1.12 15.89
N GLU A 60 -0.92 -1.01 15.41
CA GLU A 60 0.15 -0.19 16.01
C GLU A 60 0.01 1.32 15.69
N GLY A 61 -1.15 1.78 15.21
CA GLY A 61 -1.44 3.19 15.00
C GLY A 61 -0.87 3.79 13.71
N PHE A 62 -0.29 2.99 12.80
CA PHE A 62 0.18 3.46 11.50
C PHE A 62 -0.91 3.38 10.43
N GLN A 63 -1.37 4.53 9.95
CA GLN A 63 -2.45 4.63 8.96
C GLN A 63 -1.89 5.02 7.58
N PRO A 64 -2.43 4.46 6.47
CA PRO A 64 -1.96 4.75 5.11
C PRO A 64 -2.57 6.04 4.56
N PHE A 65 -1.73 6.93 4.02
CA PHE A 65 -2.15 8.22 3.43
C PHE A 65 -1.76 8.36 1.96
N MET A 66 -0.93 7.44 1.47
CA MET A 66 -0.57 7.38 0.06
C MET A 66 -0.31 5.94 -0.34
N VAL A 67 -0.72 5.58 -1.54
CA VAL A 67 -0.33 4.35 -2.20
C VAL A 67 0.05 4.63 -3.66
N THR A 68 0.97 3.85 -4.21
CA THR A 68 1.26 3.84 -5.65
C THR A 68 1.77 2.47 -6.09
N GLN A 69 1.55 2.13 -7.36
CA GLN A 69 2.01 0.89 -7.97
C GLN A 69 2.64 1.16 -9.34
N THR A 70 3.65 0.37 -9.70
CA THR A 70 4.23 0.39 -11.05
C THR A 70 3.20 -0.07 -12.09
N ARG A 71 3.10 0.64 -13.21
CA ARG A 71 2.34 0.16 -14.38
C ARG A 71 3.04 -1.05 -14.99
N VAL A 72 2.24 -2.06 -15.33
CA VAL A 72 2.68 -3.24 -16.05
C VAL A 72 2.12 -3.19 -17.47
N ARG A 73 2.85 -3.81 -18.42
CA ARG A 73 2.34 -4.05 -19.78
C ARG A 73 1.62 -5.39 -19.90
N ASP A 74 2.02 -6.32 -19.05
CA ASP A 74 1.46 -7.66 -18.93
C ASP A 74 0.52 -7.68 -17.72
N GLU A 75 -0.77 -7.90 -17.96
CA GLU A 75 -1.80 -7.93 -16.90
C GLU A 75 -1.55 -9.06 -15.89
N GLY A 76 -0.93 -10.18 -16.29
CA GLY A 76 -0.56 -11.27 -15.38
C GLY A 76 0.46 -10.85 -14.31
N ARG A 77 1.15 -9.73 -14.52
CA ARG A 77 2.11 -9.17 -13.55
C ARG A 77 1.49 -8.11 -12.63
N ARG A 78 0.23 -7.74 -12.84
CA ARG A 78 -0.41 -6.60 -12.15
C ARG A 78 -0.51 -6.81 -10.64
N GLU A 79 -0.69 -8.05 -10.19
CA GLU A 79 -0.77 -8.42 -8.77
C GLU A 79 0.61 -8.71 -8.15
N HIS A 80 1.68 -8.70 -8.93
CA HIS A 80 3.02 -9.06 -8.47
C HIS A 80 4.08 -8.04 -8.87
N THR A 81 3.67 -6.77 -8.94
CA THR A 81 4.53 -5.65 -9.29
C THR A 81 4.82 -4.75 -8.08
N LYS A 82 5.84 -3.91 -8.21
CA LYS A 82 6.27 -2.99 -7.15
C LYS A 82 5.14 -2.05 -6.74
N HIS A 83 4.86 -2.01 -5.44
CA HIS A 83 4.01 -1.00 -4.81
C HIS A 83 4.79 -0.19 -3.77
N MET A 84 4.21 0.92 -3.32
CA MET A 84 4.68 1.70 -2.18
C MET A 84 3.46 2.24 -1.42
N ILE A 85 3.52 2.13 -0.10
CA ILE A 85 2.55 2.72 0.82
C ILE A 85 3.31 3.74 1.68
N ARG A 86 2.70 4.90 1.95
CA ARG A 86 3.19 5.82 2.99
C ARG A 86 2.24 5.84 4.16
N LEU A 87 2.79 5.54 5.32
CA LEU A 87 2.09 5.51 6.59
C LEU A 87 2.41 6.78 7.39
N ARG A 88 1.50 7.15 8.26
CA ARG A 88 1.70 8.14 9.33
C ARG A 88 1.19 7.54 10.63
N HIS A 89 1.89 7.78 11.72
CA HIS A 89 1.46 7.31 13.04
C HIS A 89 0.38 8.25 13.62
N ALA A 90 -0.59 7.71 14.35
CA ALA A 90 -1.70 8.45 14.98
C ALA A 90 -1.25 9.69 15.77
N SER A 91 -0.10 9.61 16.45
CA SER A 91 0.45 10.74 17.22
C SER A 91 1.01 11.91 16.39
N GLN A 92 1.14 11.75 15.07
CA GLN A 92 1.72 12.74 14.15
C GLN A 92 0.67 13.35 13.21
N ILE A 93 -0.60 12.99 13.39
CA ILE A 93 -1.71 13.33 12.52
C ILE A 93 -2.49 14.49 13.16
N ASN A 94 -2.76 15.56 12.41
CA ASN A 94 -3.49 16.73 12.92
C ASN A 94 -4.95 16.38 13.28
N GLY A 95 -5.57 17.12 14.19
CA GLY A 95 -6.92 16.81 14.73
C GLY A 95 -7.99 16.54 13.67
N ALA A 96 -7.99 17.24 12.54
CA ALA A 96 -8.93 17.00 11.44
C ALA A 96 -8.71 15.64 10.75
N GLU A 97 -7.45 15.23 10.57
CA GLU A 97 -7.08 13.93 9.99
C GLU A 97 -7.31 12.78 11.02
N ALA A 98 -7.22 13.08 12.32
CA ALA A 98 -7.37 12.11 13.43
C ALA A 98 -8.83 11.68 13.69
N ILE A 99 -9.80 12.56 13.45
CA ILE A 99 -11.24 12.33 13.71
C ILE A 99 -11.80 11.09 12.99
N ARG A 100 -11.13 10.55 11.96
CA ARG A 100 -11.53 9.28 11.31
C ARG A 100 -10.61 8.09 11.58
N ALA A 101 -9.41 8.32 12.09
CA ALA A 101 -8.48 7.24 12.46
C ALA A 101 -8.90 6.54 13.76
N ALA A 102 -9.60 7.25 14.66
CA ALA A 102 -9.98 6.77 15.99
C ALA A 102 -11.36 6.08 16.09
N PHE A 103 -12.13 6.01 15.00
CA PHE A 103 -13.49 5.43 15.01
C PHE A 103 -13.58 4.01 14.42
N LYS A 104 -12.51 3.22 14.50
CA LYS A 104 -12.54 1.83 14.08
C LYS A 104 -11.81 0.92 15.05
#